data_AF-A0A382EXL0-F1
#
_entry.id   AF-A0A382EXL0-F1
#
_cell.length_a   1.000
_cell.length_b   1.000
_cell.length_c   1.000
_cell.angle_alpha   90.00
_cell.angle_beta   90.00
_cell.angle_gamma   90.00
#
_symmetry.space_group_name_H-M   'P 1'
#
loop_
_entity.id
_entity.type
_entity.pdbx_description
1 polymer ?
#
loop_
_entity_poly.entity_id
_entity_poly.type
_entity_poly.pdbx_seq_one_letter_code
_entity_poly.pdbx_strand_id
1 'polypeptide(L)' 'MDKSGCYLAIAHQLADAAGEIIRTYFRTELNIETKADESPVTIADREAER' A
#
# COMPACT_ATOMS: atom_id res chain seq x y z
N MET A 1 26.67 -9.83 -3.20
CA MET A 1 25.48 -9.01 -3.51
C MET A 1 25.39 -7.98 -2.40
N ASP A 2 25.48 -6.69 -2.73
CA ASP A 2 25.33 -5.63 -1.72
C ASP A 2 23.91 -5.69 -1.12
N LYS A 3 23.79 -5.51 0.20
CA LYS A 3 22.51 -5.53 0.93
C LYS A 3 21.49 -4.58 0.30
N SER A 4 21.94 -3.43 -0.20
CA SER A 4 21.09 -2.45 -0.88
C SER A 4 20.41 -3.04 -2.12
N GLY A 5 21.09 -3.91 -2.87
CA GLY A 5 20.53 -4.57 -4.05
C GLY A 5 19.46 -5.60 -3.72
N CYS A 6 19.57 -6.31 -2.58
CA CYS A 6 18.51 -7.23 -2.14
C CYS A 6 17.29 -6.47 -1.63
N TYR A 7 17.49 -5.34 -0.93
CA TYR A 7 16.40 -4.49 -0.48
C TYR A 7 15.67 -3.82 -1.64
N LEU A 8 16.38 -3.44 -2.70
CA LEU A 8 15.76 -2.88 -3.89
C LEU A 8 14.84 -3.88 -4.58
N ALA A 9 15.29 -5.13 -4.75
CA ALA A 9 14.49 -6.17 -5.40
C ALA A 9 13.19 -6.47 -4.64
N ILE A 10 13.27 -6.60 -3.30
CA ILE A 10 12.06 -6.83 -2.50
C ILE A 10 11.16 -5.60 -2.43
N ALA A 11 11.72 -4.38 -2.39
CA ALA A 11 10.93 -3.16 -2.42
C ALA A 11 10.09 -3.04 -3.71
N HIS A 12 10.66 -3.42 -4.87
CA HIS A 12 9.90 -3.48 -6.11
C HIS A 12 8.75 -4.50 -6.05
N GLN A 13 9.02 -5.70 -5.54
CA GLN A 13 7.98 -6.73 -5.39
C GLN A 13 6.84 -6.29 -4.49
N LEU A 14 7.15 -5.63 -3.37
CA LEU A 14 6.14 -5.07 -2.46
C LEU A 14 5.33 -3.96 -3.13
N ALA A 15 5.99 -3.09 -3.90
CA ALA A 15 5.32 -2.01 -4.63
C ALA A 15 4.37 -2.54 -5.70
N ASP A 16 4.77 -3.59 -6.43
CA ASP A 16 3.93 -4.24 -7.43
C ASP A 16 2.68 -4.86 -6.79
N ALA A 17 2.85 -5.60 -5.68
CA ALA A 17 1.75 -6.23 -4.95
C ALA A 17 0.76 -5.20 -4.36
N ALA A 18 1.26 -4.17 -3.68
CA ALA A 18 0.42 -3.08 -3.18
C ALA A 18 -0.30 -2.35 -4.32
N GLY A 19 0.38 -2.14 -5.45
CA GLY A 19 -0.17 -1.49 -6.63
C GLY A 19 -1.32 -2.27 -7.27
N GLU A 20 -1.32 -3.60 -7.22
CA GLU A 20 -2.45 -4.44 -7.68
C GLU A 20 -3.71 -4.18 -6.86
N ILE A 21 -3.59 -4.12 -5.53
CA ILE A 21 -4.69 -3.89 -4.60
C ILE A 21 -5.24 -2.47 -4.78
N ILE A 22 -4.38 -1.46 -4.67
CA ILE A 22 -4.77 -0.04 -4.72
C ILE A 22 -5.50 0.30 -6.02
N ARG A 23 -5.06 -0.27 -7.16
CA ARG A 23 -5.69 0.00 -8.46
C ARG A 23 -7.15 -0.44 -8.54
N THR A 24 -7.58 -1.44 -7.76
CA THR A 24 -8.99 -1.88 -7.74
C THR A 24 -9.92 -0.83 -7.16
N TYR A 25 -9.40 0.05 -6.31
CA TYR A 25 -10.12 1.16 -5.67
C TYR A 25 -9.99 2.49 -6.44
N PHE A 26 -9.27 2.51 -7.56
CA PHE A 26 -9.07 3.74 -8.33
C PHE A 26 -10.38 4.19 -8.99
N ARG A 27 -10.75 5.46 -8.78
CA ARG A 27 -12.00 6.08 -9.30
C ARG A 27 -13.28 5.38 -8.83
N THR A 28 -13.23 4.68 -7.70
CA THR A 28 -14.42 4.24 -6.98
C THR A 28 -14.82 5.28 -5.95
N GLU A 29 -15.93 5.05 -5.25
CA GLU A 29 -16.26 5.83 -4.06
C GLU A 29 -15.12 5.73 -3.03
N LEU A 30 -14.77 6.88 -2.43
CA LEU A 30 -13.67 6.99 -1.49
C LEU A 30 -14.20 6.88 -0.06
N ASN A 31 -13.98 5.72 0.57
CA ASN A 31 -14.26 5.53 1.99
C ASN A 31 -13.01 5.86 2.83
N ILE A 32 -13.16 6.84 3.73
CA ILE A 32 -12.11 7.31 4.63
C ILE A 32 -12.51 6.95 6.06
N GLU A 33 -11.65 6.21 6.73
CA GLU A 33 -11.73 5.93 8.15
C GLU A 33 -10.67 6.74 8.91
N THR A 34 -10.91 7.01 10.18
CA THR A 34 -9.98 7.74 11.04
C THR A 34 -9.32 6.78 12.01
N LYS A 35 -7.98 6.74 12.04
CA LYS A 35 -7.20 5.94 13.00
C LYS A 35 -7.25 6.55 14.41
N ALA A 36 -6.74 5.82 15.40
CA ALA A 36 -6.70 6.27 16.80
C ALA A 36 -5.84 7.52 17.02
N ASP A 37 -4.86 7.76 16.14
CA ASP A 37 -4.02 8.96 16.12
C ASP A 37 -4.61 10.10 15.27
N GLU A 38 -5.90 10.02 14.96
CA GLU A 38 -6.67 10.98 14.14
C GLU A 38 -6.22 11.08 12.68
N SER A 39 -5.27 10.26 12.23
CA SER A 39 -4.86 10.23 10.83
C SER A 39 -5.91 9.53 9.94
N PRO A 40 -6.15 10.00 8.71
CA PRO A 40 -7.05 9.36 7.76
C PRO A 40 -6.43 8.09 7.18
N VAL A 41 -7.27 7.11 6.86
CA VAL A 41 -6.88 5.88 6.15
C VAL A 41 -8.00 5.42 5.23
N THR A 42 -7.67 4.86 4.08
CA THR A 42 -8.65 4.24 3.19
C THR A 42 -8.66 2.73 3.30
N ILE A 43 -9.68 2.08 2.74
CA ILE A 43 -9.70 0.61 2.60
C ILE A 43 -8.49 0.13 1.80
N ALA A 44 -8.13 0.85 0.71
CA ALA A 44 -7.00 0.51 -0.15
C ALA A 44 -5.67 0.48 0.63
N ASP A 45 -5.43 1.46 1.49
CA ASP A 45 -4.22 1.53 2.31
C ASP A 45 -4.13 0.34 3.27
N ARG A 46 -5.23 0.00 3.96
CA ARG A 46 -5.25 -1.13 4.91
C ARG A 46 -5.07 -2.48 4.22
N GLU A 47 -5.62 -2.65 3.03
CA GLU A 47 -5.49 -3.91 2.31
C GLU A 47 -4.09 -4.08 1.71
N ALA A 48 -3.46 -3.00 1.27
CA ALA A 48 -2.08 -3.03 0.80
C ALA A 48 -1.05 -3.35 1.91
N GLU A 49 -1.38 -3.12 3.19
CA GLU A 49 -0.54 -3.43 4.35
C GLU A 49 -0.64 -4.87 4.88
N ARG A 50 -1.64 -5.66 4.45
CA ARG A 50 -1.87 -7.04 4.96
C ARG A 50 -0.86 -8.05 4.41
#